data_AF-A0A925LP40-F1
#
_entry.id   AF-A0A925LP40-F1
#
_cell.length_a   1.000
_cell.length_b   1.000
_cell.length_c   1.000
_cell.angle_alpha   90.00
_cell.angle_beta   90.00
_cell.angle_gamma   90.00
#
_symmetry.space_group_name_H-M   'P 1'
#
loop_
_entity.id
_entity.type
_entity.pdbx_description
1 polymer ?
#
loop_
_entity_poly.entity_id
_entity_poly.type
_entity_poly.pdbx_seq_one_letter_code
_entity_poly.pdbx_strand_id
1 'polypeptide(L)'
;MELKQLLDTAAVQSGLLNELLTVLERETAEMGDINISGMSASNLAKEELINKIAGHAPLMQQALSGLAARYDLAATTSLKGIADHLAKRGSGGLLLKQQQLARTADRIQQVAALNREIAERFSSTVATSLTLITRLINQSNVYGASGGYQQHPTGAVMINREA
;
A
#
# COMPACT_ATOMS: atom_id res chain seq x y z
N MET A 1 28.92 -17.95 -16.79
CA MET A 1 27.92 -18.58 -15.90
C MET A 1 27.16 -17.54 -15.08
N GLU A 2 27.85 -16.61 -14.41
CA GLU A 2 27.21 -15.62 -13.52
C GLU A 2 26.31 -14.58 -14.22
N LEU A 3 26.61 -14.15 -15.46
CA LEU A 3 25.70 -13.26 -16.20
C LEU A 3 24.35 -13.94 -16.53
N LYS A 4 24.38 -15.24 -16.85
CA LYS A 4 23.18 -16.02 -17.11
C LYS A 4 22.36 -16.16 -15.83
N GLN A 5 23.01 -16.46 -14.71
CA GLN A 5 22.37 -16.51 -13.40
C GLN A 5 21.72 -15.17 -13.03
N LEU A 6 22.41 -14.04 -13.22
CA LEU A 6 21.83 -12.71 -12.97
C LEU A 6 20.62 -12.42 -13.87
N LEU A 7 20.66 -12.83 -15.14
CA LEU A 7 19.54 -12.68 -16.07
C LEU A 7 18.34 -13.56 -15.66
N ASP A 8 18.59 -14.81 -15.25
CA ASP A 8 17.57 -15.74 -14.79
C ASP A 8 16.92 -15.22 -13.48
N THR A 9 17.73 -14.78 -12.52
CA THR A 9 17.28 -14.14 -11.28
C THR A 9 16.51 -12.85 -11.57
N ALA A 10 16.98 -11.98 -12.47
CA ALA A 10 16.26 -10.78 -12.87
C ALA A 10 14.92 -11.10 -13.56
N ALA A 11 14.84 -12.21 -14.32
CA ALA A 11 13.60 -12.66 -14.94
C ALA A 11 12.58 -13.14 -13.89
N VAL A 12 13.01 -13.91 -12.90
CA VAL A 12 12.15 -14.32 -11.76
C VAL A 12 11.65 -13.09 -11.01
N GLN A 13 12.54 -12.15 -10.67
CA GLN A 13 12.17 -10.92 -9.98
C GLN A 13 11.15 -10.10 -10.79
N SER A 14 11.33 -10.03 -12.12
CA SER A 14 10.38 -9.35 -13.01
C SER A 14 9.02 -10.03 -13.04
N GLY A 15 8.97 -11.37 -13.00
CA GLY A 15 7.74 -12.12 -12.91
C GLY A 15 6.97 -11.80 -11.63
N LEU A 16 7.65 -11.87 -10.49
CA LEU A 16 7.05 -11.56 -9.18
C LEU A 16 6.53 -10.13 -9.08
N LEU A 17 7.26 -9.15 -9.62
CA LEU A 17 6.80 -7.76 -9.64
C LEU A 17 5.59 -7.56 -10.57
N ASN A 18 5.54 -8.24 -11.71
CA ASN A 18 4.37 -8.18 -12.59
C ASN A 18 3.15 -8.84 -11.94
N GLU A 19 3.33 -9.97 -11.24
CA GLU A 19 2.25 -10.60 -10.46
C GLU A 19 1.73 -9.65 -9.37
N LEU A 20 2.62 -8.97 -8.64
CA LEU A 20 2.23 -7.96 -7.65
C LEU A 20 1.45 -6.80 -8.27
N LEU A 21 1.89 -6.32 -9.43
CA LEU A 21 1.17 -5.29 -10.16
C LEU A 21 -0.24 -5.75 -10.53
N THR A 22 -0.41 -6.97 -11.05
CA THR A 22 -1.73 -7.52 -11.39
C THR A 22 -2.63 -7.62 -10.16
N VAL A 23 -2.10 -8.02 -9.00
CA VAL A 23 -2.89 -8.06 -7.75
C VAL A 23 -3.30 -6.66 -7.32
N LEU A 24 -2.43 -5.65 -7.46
CA LEU A 24 -2.77 -4.27 -7.14
C LEU A 24 -3.82 -3.68 -8.08
N GLU A 25 -3.72 -3.93 -9.39
CA GLU A 25 -4.71 -3.51 -10.37
C GLU A 25 -6.07 -4.19 -10.13
N ARG A 26 -6.06 -5.46 -9.72
CA ARG A 26 -7.27 -6.19 -9.28
C ARG A 26 -7.87 -5.57 -8.02
N GLU A 27 -7.05 -5.24 -7.03
CA GLU A 27 -7.50 -4.55 -5.82
C GLU A 27 -8.15 -3.20 -6.15
N THR A 28 -7.62 -2.45 -7.13
CA THR A 28 -8.25 -1.21 -7.60
C THR A 28 -9.69 -1.44 -8.08
N ALA A 29 -9.92 -2.51 -8.86
CA ALA A 29 -11.25 -2.87 -9.35
C ALA A 29 -12.16 -3.30 -8.19
N GLU A 30 -11.66 -4.14 -7.28
CA GLU A 30 -12.42 -4.60 -6.11
C GLU A 30 -12.80 -3.45 -5.17
N MET A 31 -11.94 -2.44 -5.00
CA MET A 31 -12.27 -1.21 -4.28
C MET A 31 -13.36 -0.40 -4.99
N GLY A 32 -13.34 -0.33 -6.32
CA GLY A 32 -14.37 0.32 -7.12
C GLY A 32 -15.75 -0.33 -6.96
N ASP A 33 -15.79 -1.66 -6.88
CA ASP A 33 -17.02 -2.44 -6.69
C ASP A 33 -17.42 -2.60 -5.21
N ILE A 34 -16.65 -2.04 -4.27
CA ILE A 34 -16.82 -2.21 -2.81
C ILE A 34 -16.86 -3.71 -2.43
N ASN A 35 -16.06 -4.52 -3.12
CA ASN A 35 -15.98 -5.96 -2.90
C ASN A 35 -15.04 -6.27 -1.73
N ILE A 36 -15.55 -6.22 -0.49
CA ILE A 36 -14.78 -6.45 0.73
C ILE A 36 -14.10 -7.84 0.73
N SER A 37 -14.82 -8.88 0.29
CA SER A 37 -14.29 -10.24 0.22
C SER A 37 -13.15 -10.35 -0.79
N GLY A 38 -13.29 -9.67 -1.94
CA GLY A 38 -12.22 -9.55 -2.94
C GLY A 38 -10.98 -8.88 -2.38
N MET A 39 -11.15 -7.71 -1.74
CA MET A 39 -10.05 -6.97 -1.13
C MET A 39 -9.29 -7.79 -0.08
N SER A 40 -10.00 -8.60 0.72
CA SER A 40 -9.35 -9.52 1.68
C SER A 40 -8.50 -10.58 0.98
N ALA A 41 -9.00 -11.16 -0.12
CA ALA A 41 -8.24 -12.14 -0.90
C ALA A 41 -7.01 -11.49 -1.57
N SER A 42 -7.16 -10.28 -2.10
CA SER A 42 -6.06 -9.50 -2.68
C SER A 42 -4.99 -9.15 -1.63
N ASN A 43 -5.37 -8.85 -0.38
CA ASN A 43 -4.41 -8.64 0.70
C ASN A 43 -3.57 -9.88 1.01
N LEU A 44 -4.21 -11.06 1.12
CA LEU A 44 -3.47 -12.32 1.33
C LEU A 44 -2.51 -12.60 0.16
N ALA A 45 -2.94 -12.39 -1.09
CA ALA A 45 -2.08 -12.55 -2.26
C ALA A 45 -0.90 -11.57 -2.25
N LYS A 46 -1.10 -10.31 -1.83
CA LYS A 46 -0.01 -9.33 -1.67
C LYS A 46 1.00 -9.78 -0.62
N GLU A 47 0.54 -10.25 0.53
CA GLU A 47 1.42 -10.74 1.60
C GLU A 47 2.28 -11.92 1.12
N GLU A 48 1.68 -12.88 0.42
CA GLU A 48 2.42 -14.01 -0.15
C GLU A 48 3.47 -13.55 -1.16
N LEU A 49 3.11 -12.63 -2.06
CA LEU A 49 4.04 -12.10 -3.08
C LEU A 49 5.16 -11.27 -2.45
N ILE A 50 4.87 -10.45 -1.44
CA ILE A 50 5.89 -9.70 -0.70
C ILE A 50 6.88 -10.66 -0.05
N ASN A 51 6.41 -11.74 0.56
CA ASN A 51 7.27 -12.77 1.15
C ASN A 51 8.14 -13.47 0.10
N LYS A 52 7.57 -13.81 -1.07
CA LYS A 52 8.32 -14.38 -2.21
C LYS A 52 9.40 -13.41 -2.72
N ILE A 53 9.07 -12.14 -2.88
CA ILE A 53 10.00 -11.08 -3.30
C ILE A 53 11.12 -10.92 -2.28
N ALA A 54 10.78 -10.84 -0.99
CA ALA A 54 11.74 -10.71 0.10
C ALA A 54 12.69 -11.91 0.17
N GLY A 55 12.17 -13.13 -0.01
CA GLY A 55 12.99 -14.36 -0.06
C GLY A 55 13.93 -14.42 -1.26
N HIS A 56 13.58 -13.75 -2.37
CA HIS A 56 14.38 -13.72 -3.59
C HIS A 56 15.43 -12.58 -3.62
N ALA A 57 15.26 -11.54 -2.80
CA ALA A 57 16.17 -10.39 -2.74
C ALA A 57 17.64 -10.76 -2.42
N PRO A 58 17.95 -11.69 -1.48
CA PRO A 58 19.33 -12.11 -1.21
C PRO A 58 19.99 -12.78 -2.42
N LEU A 59 19.25 -13.58 -3.20
CA LEU A 59 19.78 -14.23 -4.40
C LEU A 59 20.17 -13.20 -5.46
N MET A 60 19.34 -12.16 -5.63
CA MET A 60 19.63 -11.05 -6.52
C MET A 60 20.87 -10.27 -6.06
N GLN A 61 20.99 -9.98 -4.75
CA GLN A 61 22.16 -9.29 -4.19
C GLN A 61 23.45 -10.11 -4.34
N GLN A 62 23.39 -11.43 -4.13
CA GLN A 62 24.53 -12.32 -4.35
C GLN A 62 24.96 -12.35 -5.81
N ALA A 63 24.01 -12.48 -6.74
CA ALA A 63 24.29 -12.45 -8.18
C ALA A 63 24.89 -11.10 -8.62
N LEU A 64 24.38 -9.99 -8.08
CA LEU A 64 24.92 -8.64 -8.34
C LEU A 64 26.34 -8.49 -7.79
N SER A 65 26.59 -8.93 -6.56
CA SER A 65 27.90 -8.81 -5.91
C SER A 65 28.96 -9.67 -6.60
N GLY A 66 28.61 -10.91 -6.99
CA GLY A 66 29.51 -11.78 -7.76
C GLY A 66 29.86 -11.18 -9.11
N LEU A 67 28.86 -10.63 -9.81
CA LEU A 67 29.09 -10.00 -11.10
C LEU A 67 29.86 -8.69 -10.97
N ALA A 68 29.61 -7.88 -9.94
CA ALA A 68 30.39 -6.67 -9.65
C ALA A 68 31.87 -6.99 -9.42
N ALA A 69 32.17 -8.01 -8.60
CA ALA A 69 33.54 -8.46 -8.34
C ALA A 69 34.27 -8.89 -9.61
N ARG A 70 33.61 -9.59 -10.54
CA ARG A 70 34.22 -9.98 -11.82
C ARG A 70 34.59 -8.83 -12.74
N TYR A 71 33.87 -7.72 -12.64
CA TYR A 71 34.10 -6.54 -13.48
C TYR A 71 34.87 -5.44 -12.74
N ASP A 72 35.44 -5.75 -11.57
CA ASP A 72 36.19 -4.83 -10.72
C ASP A 72 35.36 -3.58 -10.34
N LEU A 73 34.06 -3.79 -10.14
CA LEU A 73 33.11 -2.78 -9.70
C LEU A 73 32.92 -2.88 -8.19
N ALA A 74 32.58 -1.76 -7.55
CA ALA A 74 32.27 -1.74 -6.13
C ALA A 74 31.10 -2.70 -5.82
N ALA A 75 31.16 -3.42 -4.69
CA ALA A 75 30.08 -4.32 -4.28
C ALA A 75 28.74 -3.60 -4.02
N THR A 76 28.79 -2.27 -3.83
CA THR A 76 27.62 -1.39 -3.69
C THR A 76 27.06 -0.92 -5.04
N THR A 77 27.63 -1.35 -6.17
CA THR A 77 27.20 -0.90 -7.49
C THR A 77 25.78 -1.42 -7.75
N SER A 78 24.88 -0.50 -8.08
CA SER A 78 23.50 -0.85 -8.39
C SER A 78 23.39 -1.71 -9.66
N LEU A 79 22.27 -2.44 -9.80
CA LEU A 79 21.93 -3.18 -11.03
C LEU A 79 22.04 -2.29 -12.28
N LYS A 80 21.63 -1.02 -12.18
CA LYS A 80 21.77 -0.04 -13.27
C LYS A 80 23.23 0.22 -13.62
N GLY A 81 24.09 0.46 -12.63
CA GLY A 81 25.52 0.70 -12.87
C GLY A 81 26.21 -0.49 -13.52
N ILE A 82 25.88 -1.71 -13.09
CA ILE A 82 26.37 -2.94 -13.70
C ILE A 82 25.85 -3.12 -15.13
N ALA A 83 24.57 -2.85 -15.36
CA ALA A 83 23.95 -2.95 -16.68
C ALA A 83 24.53 -1.94 -17.68
N ASP A 84 24.76 -0.69 -17.24
CA ASP A 84 25.38 0.36 -18.07
C ASP A 84 26.82 -0.01 -18.43
N HIS A 85 27.59 -0.56 -17.48
CA HIS A 85 28.96 -1.02 -17.73
C HIS A 85 28.99 -2.19 -18.73
N LEU A 86 28.07 -3.15 -18.60
CA LEU A 86 27.96 -4.27 -19.54
C LEU A 86 27.48 -3.86 -20.93
N ALA A 87 26.56 -2.89 -21.01
CA ALA A 87 26.06 -2.35 -22.28
C ALA A 87 27.20 -1.70 -23.08
N LYS A 88 28.09 -0.94 -22.41
CA LYS A 88 29.30 -0.37 -23.04
C LYS A 88 30.26 -1.44 -23.59
N ARG A 89 30.20 -2.67 -23.07
CA ARG A 89 31.00 -3.82 -23.53
C ARG A 89 30.25 -4.72 -24.53
N GLY A 90 29.11 -4.28 -25.06
CA GLY A 90 28.33 -5.02 -26.07
C GLY A 90 27.29 -6.00 -25.52
N SER A 91 27.10 -6.07 -24.20
CA SER A 91 26.08 -6.94 -23.56
C SER A 91 24.86 -6.13 -23.11
N GLY A 92 23.97 -5.80 -24.04
CA GLY A 92 22.78 -4.95 -23.78
C GLY A 92 21.58 -5.65 -23.10
N GLY A 93 21.59 -6.99 -23.00
CA GLY A 93 20.44 -7.75 -22.48
C GLY A 93 20.06 -7.41 -21.02
N LEU A 94 21.06 -7.15 -20.17
CA LEU A 94 20.81 -6.77 -18.78
C LEU A 94 20.21 -5.37 -18.65
N LEU A 95 20.61 -4.45 -19.54
CA LEU A 95 20.08 -3.08 -19.56
C LEU A 95 18.59 -3.07 -19.90
N LEU A 96 18.17 -3.86 -20.89
CA LEU A 96 16.75 -4.01 -21.22
C LEU A 96 15.95 -4.56 -20.03
N LYS A 97 16.49 -5.58 -19.34
CA LYS A 97 15.83 -6.15 -18.14
C LYS A 97 15.76 -5.16 -16.98
N GLN A 98 16.82 -4.39 -16.75
CA GLN A 98 16.83 -3.35 -15.73
C GLN A 98 15.80 -2.26 -16.02
N GLN A 99 15.66 -1.83 -17.27
CA GLN A 99 14.65 -0.85 -17.67
C GLN A 99 13.23 -1.40 -17.51
N GLN A 100 13.00 -2.68 -17.84
CA GLN A 100 11.71 -3.35 -17.60
C GLN A 100 11.36 -3.36 -16.10
N LEU A 101 12.30 -3.79 -15.25
CA LEU A 101 12.11 -3.80 -13.79
C LEU A 101 11.80 -2.41 -13.23
N ALA A 102 12.51 -1.38 -13.70
CA ALA A 102 12.26 0.00 -13.28
C ALA A 102 10.84 0.47 -13.64
N ARG A 103 10.41 0.23 -14.89
CA ARG A 103 9.05 0.58 -15.32
C ARG A 103 7.96 -0.14 -14.53
N THR A 104 8.15 -1.43 -14.26
CA THR A 104 7.20 -2.19 -13.43
C THR A 104 7.16 -1.65 -12.01
N ALA A 105 8.31 -1.32 -11.41
CA ALA A 105 8.38 -0.72 -10.08
C ALA A 105 7.66 0.64 -10.01
N ASP A 106 7.90 1.53 -10.99
CA ASP A 106 7.22 2.82 -11.07
C ASP A 106 5.70 2.64 -11.16
N ARG A 107 5.23 1.66 -11.94
CA ARG A 107 3.81 1.38 -12.09
C ARG A 107 3.18 0.79 -10.83
N ILE A 108 3.88 -0.10 -10.13
CA ILE A 108 3.47 -0.59 -8.81
C ILE A 108 3.28 0.58 -7.85
N GLN A 109 4.22 1.53 -7.80
CA GLN A 109 4.12 2.71 -6.94
C GLN A 109 2.90 3.57 -7.27
N GLN A 110 2.63 3.80 -8.56
CA GLN A 110 1.47 4.55 -9.01
C GLN A 110 0.14 3.88 -8.61
N VAL A 111 0.00 2.58 -8.86
CA VAL A 111 -1.23 1.84 -8.53
C VAL A 111 -1.42 1.73 -7.02
N ALA A 112 -0.35 1.48 -6.26
CA ALA A 112 -0.42 1.45 -4.80
C ALA A 112 -0.82 2.81 -4.21
N ALA A 113 -0.32 3.91 -4.77
CA ALA A 113 -0.72 5.26 -4.38
C ALA A 113 -2.21 5.52 -4.67
N LEU A 114 -2.70 5.09 -5.84
CA LEU A 114 -4.11 5.19 -6.19
C LEU A 114 -5.00 4.36 -5.25
N ASN A 115 -4.64 3.10 -4.98
CA ASN A 115 -5.40 2.24 -4.05
C ASN A 115 -5.47 2.87 -2.65
N ARG A 116 -4.37 3.45 -2.19
CA ARG A 116 -4.34 4.19 -0.93
C ARG A 116 -5.30 5.39 -0.96
N GLU A 117 -5.28 6.19 -2.01
CA GLU A 117 -6.19 7.35 -2.14
C GLU A 117 -7.66 6.92 -2.13
N ILE A 118 -8.01 5.84 -2.84
CA ILE A 118 -9.37 5.28 -2.85
C ILE A 118 -9.78 4.85 -1.44
N ALA A 119 -8.92 4.10 -0.75
CA ALA A 119 -9.19 3.63 0.60
C ALA A 119 -9.37 4.79 1.60
N GLU A 120 -8.53 5.83 1.52
CA GLU A 120 -8.63 7.02 2.37
C GLU A 120 -9.96 7.77 2.12
N ARG A 121 -10.36 7.95 0.86
CA ARG A 121 -11.64 8.59 0.49
C ARG A 121 -12.84 7.76 0.96
N PHE A 122 -12.79 6.45 0.80
CA PHE A 122 -13.84 5.55 1.27
C PHE A 122 -14.00 5.65 2.80
N SER A 123 -12.89 5.57 3.54
CA SER A 123 -12.88 5.71 5.00
C SER A 123 -13.48 7.05 5.46
N SER A 124 -13.08 8.16 4.84
CA SER A 124 -13.63 9.49 5.13
C SER A 124 -15.14 9.57 4.89
N THR A 125 -15.63 8.93 3.83
CA THR A 125 -17.06 8.93 3.47
C THR A 125 -17.89 8.13 4.47
N VAL A 126 -17.39 6.95 4.88
CA VAL A 126 -18.04 6.11 5.91
C VAL A 126 -18.08 6.84 7.26
N ALA A 127 -16.98 7.48 7.67
CA ALA A 127 -16.92 8.24 8.92
C ALA A 127 -17.90 9.43 8.94
N THR A 128 -18.01 10.15 7.82
CA THR A 128 -18.98 11.24 7.65
C THR A 128 -20.41 10.72 7.74
N SER A 129 -20.70 9.60 7.07
CA SER A 129 -22.03 8.98 7.08
C SER A 129 -22.42 8.52 8.49
N LEU A 130 -21.50 7.89 9.22
CA LEU A 130 -21.71 7.50 10.61
C LEU A 130 -22.01 8.71 11.49
N THR A 131 -21.25 9.79 11.34
CA THR A 131 -21.47 11.05 12.08
C THR A 131 -22.86 11.62 11.83
N LEU A 132 -23.33 11.61 10.57
CA LEU A 132 -24.67 12.06 10.21
C LEU A 132 -25.75 11.17 10.83
N ILE A 133 -25.61 9.85 10.74
CA ILE A 133 -26.55 8.90 11.34
C ILE A 133 -26.60 9.08 12.87
N THR A 134 -25.46 9.18 13.54
CA THR A 134 -25.39 9.42 14.98
C THR A 134 -26.05 10.76 15.36
N ARG A 135 -25.81 11.82 14.59
CA ARG A 135 -26.49 13.11 14.81
C ARG A 135 -28.00 12.97 14.65
N LEU A 136 -28.48 12.28 13.62
CA LEU A 136 -29.90 12.04 13.40
C LEU A 136 -30.53 11.25 14.55
N ILE A 137 -29.89 10.19 15.04
CA ILE A 137 -30.38 9.40 16.18
C ILE A 137 -30.47 10.26 17.45
N ASN A 138 -29.43 11.06 17.72
CA ASN A 138 -29.40 11.93 18.90
C ASN A 138 -30.42 13.08 18.81
N GLN A 139 -30.66 13.61 17.61
CA GLN A 139 -31.68 14.63 17.36
C GLN A 139 -33.09 14.05 17.31
N SER A 140 -33.24 12.79 16.90
CA SER A 140 -34.55 12.22 16.67
C SER A 140 -35.31 12.05 17.95
N ASN A 141 -34.66 11.89 19.13
CA ASN A 141 -35.30 11.89 20.47
C ASN A 141 -36.75 11.35 20.46
N VAL A 142 -36.95 10.23 19.74
CA VAL A 142 -38.18 9.44 19.73
C VAL A 142 -38.07 8.45 20.90
N TYR A 143 -37.68 9.01 22.06
CA TYR A 143 -37.95 8.45 23.36
C TYR A 143 -38.64 9.57 24.15
N GLY A 144 -39.96 9.64 23.91
CA GLY A 144 -40.97 9.98 24.91
C GLY A 144 -40.94 11.38 25.52
N ALA A 145 -42.00 12.13 25.25
CA ALA A 145 -42.60 12.99 26.25
C ALA A 145 -42.95 12.16 27.52
N SER A 146 -42.00 12.02 28.46
CA SER A 146 -42.17 11.84 29.91
C SER A 146 -40.92 11.21 30.52
N GLY A 147 -40.23 11.98 31.35
CA GLY A 147 -39.02 11.55 32.04
C GLY A 147 -38.19 12.78 32.37
N GLY A 148 -38.76 13.64 33.23
CA GLY A 148 -38.23 14.96 33.51
C GLY A 148 -36.74 14.94 33.86
N TYR A 149 -35.98 15.75 33.15
CA TYR A 149 -34.88 16.44 33.80
C TYR A 149 -35.50 17.40 34.82
N GLN A 150 -35.83 16.86 35.99
CA GLN A 150 -35.69 17.64 37.21
C GLN A 150 -34.23 18.07 37.27
N GLN A 151 -33.94 19.24 36.71
CA GLN A 151 -32.84 20.04 37.22
C GLN A 151 -33.22 20.42 38.65
N HIS A 152 -32.92 19.53 39.61
CA HIS A 152 -32.56 19.99 40.94
C HIS A 152 -31.18 20.64 40.79
N PRO A 153 -31.13 21.96 40.89
CA PRO A 153 -30.64 22.51 42.12
C PRO A 153 -31.77 23.25 42.82
N THR A 154 -32.31 22.63 43.87
CA THR A 154 -32.83 23.34 45.03
C THR A 154 -31.68 24.18 45.62
N GLY A 155 -31.45 25.33 45.01
CA GLY A 155 -30.76 26.48 45.58
C GLY A 155 -31.79 27.60 45.69
N ALA A 156 -32.75 27.44 46.60
CA ALA A 156 -33.65 28.52 46.95
C ALA A 156 -32.86 29.63 47.64
N VAL A 157 -32.50 30.68 46.90
CA VAL A 157 -32.18 31.98 47.49
C VAL A 157 -32.85 33.05 46.64
N MET A 158 -34.03 33.47 47.08
CA MET A 158 -34.45 34.87 47.04
C MET A 158 -35.73 35.01 47.84
N ILE A 159 -35.64 35.53 49.08
CA ILE A 159 -36.64 36.48 49.57
C ILE A 159 -35.90 37.60 50.30
N ASN A 160 -35.82 38.73 49.61
CA ASN A 160 -35.74 40.04 50.25
C ASN A 160 -37.10 40.30 50.92
N ARG A 161 -37.13 40.60 52.22
CA ARG A 161 -38.20 41.40 52.81
C ARG A 161 -37.73 42.09 54.10
N GLU A 162 -37.90 43.40 54.06
CA GLU A 162 -37.62 44.39 55.08
C GLU A 162 -38.36 44.11 56.40
N ALA A 163 -37.69 44.39 57.52
CA ALA A 163 -38.22 44.94 58.77
C ALA A 163 -37.09 45.64 59.51
#